data_AF-A0A9N9N4R6-F1
#
_entry.id   AF-A0A9N9N4R6-F1
#
_cell.length_a   1.000
_cell.length_b   1.000
_cell.length_c   1.000
_cell.angle_alpha   90.00
_cell.angle_beta   90.00
_cell.angle_gamma   90.00
#
_symmetry.space_group_name_H-M   'P 1'
#
loop_
_entity.id
_entity.type
_entity.pdbx_description
1 polymer ?
#
loop_
_entity_poly.entity_id
_entity_poly.type
_entity_poly.pdbx_seq_one_letter_code
_entity_poly.pdbx_strand_id
1 'polypeptide(L)'
;MSHIVKRCRTEGDEEEETSSKSKTNGIGSKIPAVLEDSIFGIQPVNDFVRVVSDFLYYHVGREHIEIEAKLGVLVNKQTRERINLPVNCETVIKPDESSWMSFESNMTLEQHRHFNELLNKRFTETKSSTFK
;
A
#
# COMPACT_ATOMS: atom_id res chain seq x y z
N MET A 1 -23.06 -28.27 -2.56
CA MET A 1 -22.16 -27.15 -2.22
C MET A 1 -21.62 -27.38 -0.82
N SER A 2 -20.42 -27.96 -0.72
CA SER A 2 -19.82 -28.43 0.52
C SER A 2 -18.96 -27.32 1.15
N HIS A 3 -19.42 -26.83 2.31
CA HIS A 3 -18.59 -26.08 3.26
C HIS A 3 -17.62 -27.06 3.93
N ILE A 4 -16.31 -26.81 3.79
CA ILE A 4 -15.28 -27.54 4.55
C ILE A 4 -14.86 -26.67 5.72
N VAL A 5 -15.38 -27.02 6.90
CA VAL A 5 -14.88 -26.59 8.20
C VAL A 5 -13.64 -27.44 8.51
N LYS A 6 -12.43 -26.84 8.51
CA LYS A 6 -11.23 -27.50 9.04
C LYS A 6 -11.11 -27.18 10.53
N ARG A 7 -11.30 -28.21 11.36
CA ARG A 7 -11.14 -28.22 12.81
C ARG A 7 -9.66 -28.03 13.19
N CYS A 8 -9.42 -27.24 14.23
CA CYS A 8 -8.15 -27.14 14.93
C CYS A 8 -7.98 -28.34 15.88
N ARG A 9 -6.76 -28.87 16.06
CA ARG A 9 -6.47 -29.92 17.05
C ARG A 9 -5.15 -29.63 17.77
N THR A 10 -5.17 -29.93 19.05
CA THR A 10 -4.33 -29.54 20.20
C THR A 10 -2.97 -30.26 20.32
N GLU A 11 -2.20 -29.74 21.28
CA GLU A 11 -0.81 -30.00 21.72
C GLU A 11 -0.40 -31.46 22.02
N GLY A 12 0.93 -31.67 21.93
CA GLY A 12 1.72 -32.58 22.79
C GLY A 12 1.87 -34.03 22.33
N ASP A 13 3.10 -34.42 21.94
CA ASP A 13 3.85 -35.56 22.50
C ASP A 13 5.12 -35.83 21.64
N GLU A 14 6.27 -35.91 22.31
CA GLU A 14 7.60 -36.22 21.78
C GLU A 14 7.74 -37.74 21.57
N GLU A 15 8.45 -38.16 20.51
CA GLU A 15 9.35 -39.33 20.55
C GLU A 15 10.20 -39.40 19.26
N GLU A 16 11.52 -39.48 19.43
CA GLU A 16 12.52 -39.72 18.39
C GLU A 16 12.35 -41.11 17.77
N GLU A 17 12.59 -41.29 16.46
CA GLU A 17 13.45 -42.37 15.99
C GLU A 17 13.88 -42.21 14.51
N THR A 18 15.19 -42.31 14.36
CA THR A 18 15.97 -42.94 13.28
C THR A 18 15.91 -42.44 11.83
N SER A 19 17.07 -41.88 11.46
CA SER A 19 17.63 -41.75 10.12
C SER A 19 17.24 -42.87 9.14
N SER A 20 16.43 -42.53 8.15
CA SER A 20 16.53 -43.11 6.81
C SER A 20 16.76 -41.99 5.79
N LYS A 21 18.00 -41.90 5.30
CA LYS A 21 18.39 -41.01 4.19
C LYS A 21 17.67 -41.46 2.92
N SER A 22 16.48 -40.93 2.67
CA SER A 22 15.89 -40.91 1.34
C SER A 22 16.65 -39.88 0.51
N LYS A 23 17.49 -40.37 -0.41
CA LYS A 23 18.10 -39.54 -1.45
C LYS A 23 17.00 -39.07 -2.40
N THR A 24 16.38 -37.94 -2.08
CA THR A 24 15.58 -37.18 -3.04
C THR A 24 16.55 -36.42 -3.94
N ASN A 25 16.56 -36.76 -5.24
CA ASN A 25 17.18 -35.94 -6.29
C ASN A 25 16.33 -34.69 -6.54
N GLY A 26 16.03 -33.94 -5.48
CA GLY A 26 15.47 -32.60 -5.58
C GLY A 26 16.62 -31.64 -5.74
N ILE A 27 16.70 -30.96 -6.87
CA ILE A 27 17.53 -29.76 -7.02
C ILE A 27 17.07 -28.81 -5.91
N GLY A 28 17.78 -28.82 -4.79
CA GLY A 28 17.63 -27.88 -3.70
C GLY A 28 18.20 -26.55 -4.18
N SER A 29 17.50 -25.90 -5.11
CA SER A 29 17.78 -24.54 -5.51
C SER A 29 17.51 -23.68 -4.28
N LYS A 30 18.58 -23.40 -3.53
CA LYS A 30 18.59 -22.44 -2.44
C LYS A 30 18.04 -21.13 -3.02
N ILE A 31 16.82 -20.76 -2.64
CA ILE A 31 16.28 -19.45 -2.98
C ILE A 31 17.29 -18.43 -2.42
N PRO A 32 17.80 -17.50 -3.24
CA PRO A 32 18.79 -16.53 -2.77
C PRO A 32 18.18 -15.70 -1.63
N ALA A 33 19.02 -15.38 -0.63
CA ALA A 33 18.58 -14.59 0.53
C ALA A 33 18.16 -13.16 0.15
N VAL A 34 18.60 -12.68 -1.02
CA VAL A 34 18.26 -11.41 -1.61
C VAL A 34 17.68 -11.68 -2.99
N LEU A 35 16.48 -11.17 -3.25
CA LEU A 35 15.87 -11.20 -4.57
C LEU A 35 16.40 -10.01 -5.37
N GLU A 36 16.65 -10.23 -6.66
CA GLU A 36 16.97 -9.13 -7.59
C GLU A 36 15.73 -8.27 -7.83
N ASP A 37 15.91 -6.95 -7.92
CA ASP A 37 14.80 -5.99 -8.04
C ASP A 37 13.97 -6.17 -9.33
N SER A 38 14.64 -6.54 -10.42
CA SER A 38 14.04 -6.88 -11.70
C SER A 38 15.03 -7.69 -12.54
N ILE A 39 14.59 -8.22 -13.68
CA ILE A 39 15.45 -8.93 -14.65
C ILE A 39 16.61 -8.06 -15.18
N PHE A 40 16.55 -6.75 -14.99
CA PHE A 40 17.58 -5.80 -15.40
C PHE A 40 18.48 -5.35 -14.23
N GLY A 41 18.26 -5.89 -13.02
CA GLY A 41 18.96 -5.45 -11.81
C GLY A 41 18.65 -4.00 -11.41
N ILE A 42 17.54 -3.44 -11.89
CA ILE A 42 17.12 -2.05 -11.64
C ILE A 42 15.68 -2.04 -11.14
N GLN A 43 15.42 -1.33 -10.05
CA GLN A 43 14.05 -1.11 -9.57
C GLN A 43 13.30 -0.13 -10.48
N PRO A 44 12.22 -0.54 -11.16
CA PRO A 44 11.42 0.37 -11.99
C PRO A 44 10.66 1.36 -11.11
N VAL A 45 10.56 2.61 -11.58
CA VAL A 45 9.77 3.65 -10.92
C VAL A 45 8.28 3.39 -11.17
N ASN A 46 7.46 3.59 -10.14
CA ASN A 46 6.01 3.49 -10.26
C ASN A 46 5.46 4.63 -11.13
N ASP A 47 4.55 4.32 -12.05
CA ASP A 47 3.90 5.29 -12.95
C ASP A 47 3.24 6.46 -12.19
N PHE A 48 2.64 6.19 -11.02
CA PHE A 48 2.08 7.24 -10.17
C PHE A 48 3.14 8.28 -9.77
N VAL A 49 4.30 7.81 -9.30
CA VAL A 49 5.41 8.67 -8.87
C VAL A 49 5.92 9.50 -10.04
N ARG A 50 6.03 8.89 -11.22
CA ARG A 50 6.46 9.59 -12.44
C ARG A 50 5.50 10.72 -12.79
N VAL A 51 4.20 10.44 -12.85
CA VAL A 51 3.17 11.44 -13.22
C VAL A 51 3.15 12.60 -12.24
N VAL A 52 3.21 12.33 -10.93
CA VAL A 52 3.26 13.39 -9.90
C VAL A 52 4.56 14.18 -10.01
N SER A 53 5.69 13.52 -10.24
CA SER A 53 6.99 14.17 -10.38
C SER A 53 7.02 15.14 -11.57
N ASP A 54 6.49 14.71 -12.72
CA ASP A 54 6.38 15.56 -13.91
C ASP A 54 5.46 16.76 -13.65
N PHE A 55 4.34 16.56 -12.94
CA PHE A 55 3.44 17.64 -12.53
C PHE A 55 4.15 18.66 -11.63
N LEU A 56 4.87 18.20 -10.61
CA LEU A 56 5.60 19.08 -9.70
C LEU A 56 6.68 19.85 -10.45
N TYR A 57 7.47 19.16 -11.28
CA TYR A 57 8.53 19.78 -12.07
C TYR A 57 8.02 20.94 -12.94
N TYR A 58 6.86 20.78 -13.58
CA TYR A 58 6.24 21.85 -14.38
C TYR A 58 5.85 23.10 -13.57
N HIS A 59 5.64 22.95 -12.27
CA HIS A 59 5.23 24.03 -11.39
C HIS A 59 6.40 24.61 -10.58
N VAL A 60 7.54 23.91 -10.50
CA VAL A 60 8.77 24.43 -9.87
C VAL A 60 9.23 25.71 -10.60
N GLY A 61 9.45 26.78 -9.83
CA GLY A 61 9.97 28.05 -10.36
C GLY A 61 8.97 29.21 -10.42
N ARG A 62 7.70 28.98 -10.04
CA ARG A 62 6.76 30.08 -9.79
C ARG A 62 6.99 30.62 -8.37
N GLU A 63 6.73 31.91 -8.17
CA GLU A 63 6.77 32.51 -6.84
C GLU A 63 5.49 32.18 -6.05
N HIS A 64 5.57 32.18 -4.71
CA HIS A 64 4.43 32.00 -3.80
C HIS A 64 3.65 30.68 -4.01
N ILE A 65 4.34 29.58 -4.32
CA ILE A 65 3.71 28.26 -4.49
C ILE A 65 3.46 27.62 -3.12
N GLU A 66 2.24 27.11 -2.94
CA GLU A 66 1.90 26.12 -1.92
C GLU A 66 1.61 24.77 -2.60
N ILE A 67 2.23 23.70 -2.10
CA ILE A 67 1.99 22.33 -2.55
C ILE A 67 1.48 21.54 -1.35
N GLU A 68 0.23 21.09 -1.43
CA GLU A 68 -0.41 20.29 -0.40
C GLU A 68 -1.13 19.08 -1.02
N ALA A 69 -1.24 18.00 -0.24
CA ALA A 69 -2.06 16.85 -0.57
C ALA A 69 -3.14 16.70 0.51
N LYS A 70 -4.40 16.61 0.08
CA LYS A 70 -5.56 16.53 0.97
C LYS A 70 -6.24 15.18 0.88
N LEU A 71 -6.65 14.66 2.03
CA LEU A 71 -7.51 13.48 2.11
C LEU A 71 -8.97 13.91 1.97
N GLY A 72 -9.75 13.11 1.25
CA GLY A 72 -11.14 13.42 1.00
C GLY A 72 -11.79 12.41 0.06
N VAL A 73 -12.94 12.80 -0.49
CA VAL A 73 -13.76 11.95 -1.35
C VAL A 73 -14.01 12.65 -2.68
N LEU A 74 -13.80 11.93 -3.78
CA LEU A 74 -14.29 12.37 -5.10
C LEU A 74 -15.76 12.00 -5.22
N VAL A 75 -16.61 12.98 -5.50
CA VAL A 75 -18.06 12.82 -5.65
C VAL A 75 -18.52 13.22 -7.05
N ASN A 76 -19.55 12.55 -7.55
CA ASN A 76 -20.21 12.95 -8.79
C ASN A 76 -21.02 14.23 -8.52
N LYS A 77 -20.87 15.25 -9.38
CA LYS A 77 -21.54 16.54 -9.19
C LYS A 77 -23.07 16.46 -9.23
N GLN A 78 -23.63 15.53 -10.01
CA GLN A 78 -25.07 15.38 -10.17
C GLN A 78 -25.67 14.54 -9.04
N THR A 79 -25.09 13.37 -8.75
CA THR A 79 -25.65 12.45 -7.73
C THR A 79 -25.21 12.78 -6.30
N ARG A 80 -24.12 13.54 -6.14
CA ARG A 80 -23.49 13.85 -4.84
C ARG A 80 -22.98 12.60 -4.09
N GLU A 81 -22.86 11.48 -4.78
CA GLU A 81 -22.33 10.23 -4.24
C GLU A 81 -20.85 10.06 -4.60
N ARG A 82 -20.14 9.24 -3.81
CA ARG A 82 -18.75 8.87 -4.09
C ARG A 82 -18.64 8.21 -5.47
N ILE A 83 -17.70 8.68 -6.28
CA ILE A 83 -17.49 8.11 -7.62
C ILE A 83 -16.99 6.66 -7.53
N ASN A 84 -17.41 5.85 -8.49
CA ASN A 84 -16.88 4.52 -8.71
C ASN A 84 -16.26 4.47 -10.11
N LEU A 85 -14.96 4.19 -10.18
CA LEU A 85 -14.21 4.04 -11.42
C LEU A 85 -13.93 2.55 -11.63
N PRO A 86 -13.93 2.04 -12.88
CA PRO A 86 -13.65 0.63 -13.19
C PRO A 86 -12.15 0.30 -13.06
N VAL A 87 -11.57 0.58 -11.90
CA VAL A 87 -10.17 0.33 -11.55
C VAL A 87 -10.09 -0.30 -10.16
N ASN A 88 -9.10 -1.15 -9.93
CA ASN A 88 -8.90 -1.85 -8.67
C ASN A 88 -7.73 -1.31 -7.84
N CYS A 89 -7.08 -0.25 -8.30
CA CYS A 89 -5.89 0.35 -7.69
C CYS A 89 -5.96 1.89 -7.70
N GLU A 90 -5.06 2.50 -6.94
CA GLU A 90 -4.83 3.94 -6.98
C GLU A 90 -4.45 4.37 -8.41
N THR A 91 -5.13 5.40 -8.92
CA THR A 91 -5.00 5.85 -10.31
C THR A 91 -5.06 7.37 -10.36
N VAL A 92 -4.13 7.99 -11.11
CA VAL A 92 -4.18 9.42 -11.40
C VAL A 92 -5.26 9.69 -12.45
N ILE A 93 -6.20 10.57 -12.13
CA ILE A 93 -7.26 10.99 -13.05
C ILE A 93 -6.72 12.11 -13.93
N LYS A 94 -6.94 12.01 -15.24
CA LYS A 94 -6.54 13.07 -16.18
C LYS A 94 -7.33 14.36 -15.90
N PRO A 95 -6.68 15.54 -15.95
CA PRO A 95 -7.36 16.81 -15.71
C PRO A 95 -8.61 17.04 -16.59
N ASP A 96 -8.57 16.58 -17.84
CA ASP A 96 -9.65 16.75 -18.82
C ASP A 96 -10.93 15.99 -18.44
N GLU A 97 -10.81 14.93 -17.62
CA GLU A 97 -11.92 14.11 -17.16
C GLU A 97 -12.58 14.63 -15.87
N SER A 98 -12.09 15.75 -15.31
CA SER A 98 -12.55 16.25 -14.01
C SER A 98 -13.91 16.97 -14.03
N SER A 99 -14.49 17.22 -15.20
CA SER A 99 -15.67 18.09 -15.36
C SER A 99 -16.90 17.61 -14.59
N TRP A 100 -17.14 16.30 -14.51
CA TRP A 100 -18.31 15.67 -13.87
C TRP A 100 -18.10 15.32 -12.39
N MET A 101 -16.88 15.47 -11.87
CA MET A 101 -16.53 15.13 -10.48
C MET A 101 -16.10 16.37 -9.68
N SER A 102 -16.22 16.29 -8.36
CA SER A 102 -15.74 17.30 -7.41
C SER A 102 -15.00 16.62 -6.27
N PHE A 103 -13.95 17.28 -5.76
CA PHE A 103 -13.25 16.82 -4.55
C PHE A 103 -13.85 17.46 -3.31
N GLU A 104 -14.15 16.64 -2.30
CA GLU A 104 -14.59 17.08 -0.98
C GLU A 104 -13.54 16.72 0.06
N SER A 105 -12.89 17.74 0.61
CA SER A 105 -11.94 17.61 1.71
C SER A 105 -12.68 17.44 3.04
N ASN A 106 -13.35 16.29 3.22
CA ASN A 106 -14.09 15.96 4.43
C ASN A 106 -13.58 14.66 5.07
N MET A 107 -13.84 14.53 6.37
CA MET A 107 -13.47 13.39 7.18
C MET A 107 -14.42 13.31 8.36
N THR A 108 -14.86 12.11 8.74
CA THR A 108 -15.68 11.96 9.95
C THR A 108 -14.86 12.28 11.19
N LEU A 109 -15.52 12.70 12.27
CA LEU A 109 -14.83 12.99 13.53
C LEU A 109 -14.06 11.77 14.06
N GLU A 110 -14.61 10.57 13.86
CA GLU A 110 -13.96 9.31 14.23
C GLU A 110 -12.70 9.05 13.41
N GLN A 111 -12.76 9.23 12.07
CA GLN A 111 -11.60 9.12 11.20
C GLN A 111 -10.52 10.13 11.59
N HIS A 112 -10.92 11.38 11.86
CA HIS A 112 -9.99 12.42 12.28
C HIS A 112 -9.31 12.07 13.60
N ARG A 113 -10.08 11.63 14.61
CA ARG A 113 -9.51 11.15 15.88
C ARG A 113 -8.53 10.00 15.65
N HIS A 114 -8.91 9.02 14.83
CA HIS A 114 -8.07 7.86 14.54
C HIS A 114 -6.74 8.25 13.89
N PHE A 115 -6.75 9.11 12.87
CA PHE A 115 -5.51 9.58 12.25
C PHE A 115 -4.65 10.40 13.21
N ASN A 116 -5.26 11.25 14.05
CA ASN A 116 -4.52 12.00 15.05
C ASN A 116 -3.82 11.08 16.06
N GLU A 117 -4.52 10.07 16.59
CA GLU A 117 -3.94 9.06 17.48
C GLU A 117 -2.79 8.30 16.81
N LEU A 118 -2.97 7.91 15.55
CA LEU A 118 -1.94 7.23 14.76
C LEU A 118 -0.70 8.11 14.58
N LEU A 119 -0.87 9.37 14.20
CA LEU A 119 0.24 10.31 14.00
C LEU A 119 0.97 10.60 15.32
N ASN A 120 0.26 10.78 16.43
CA ASN A 120 0.87 10.96 17.75
C ASN A 120 1.68 9.73 18.19
N LYS A 121 1.18 8.52 17.90
CA LYS A 121 1.92 7.29 18.13
C LYS A 121 3.21 7.23 17.31
N ARG A 122 3.13 7.49 15.99
CA ARG A 122 4.32 7.52 15.10
C ARG A 122 5.33 8.56 15.53
N PHE A 123 4.88 9.73 15.95
CA PHE A 123 5.76 10.76 16.51
C PHE A 123 6.55 10.27 17.73
N THR A 124 5.90 9.52 18.62
CA THR A 124 6.58 8.96 19.80
C THR A 124 7.58 7.87 19.41
N GLU A 125 7.19 6.98 18.49
CA GLU A 125 8.06 5.90 17.98
C GLU A 125 9.33 6.45 17.32
N THR A 126 9.19 7.44 16.45
CA THR A 126 10.30 8.08 15.72
C THR A 126 11.27 8.86 16.61
N LYS A 127 10.85 9.25 17.82
CA LYS A 127 11.73 9.89 18.81
C LYS A 127 12.55 8.91 19.64
N SER A 128 12.19 7.63 19.65
CA SER A 128 12.91 6.61 20.41
C SER A 128 14.32 6.44 19.85
N SER A 129 15.33 6.36 20.72
CA SER A 129 16.73 6.14 20.34
C SER A 129 16.98 4.80 19.64
N THR A 130 16.00 3.89 19.71
CA THR A 130 16.02 2.58 19.04
C THR A 130 15.48 2.64 17.62
N PHE A 131 14.88 3.76 17.20
CA PHE A 131 14.37 3.94 15.84
C PHE A 131 15.54 4.11 14.86
N LYS A 132 15.79 3.10 14.02
CA LYS A 132 16.81 3.08 12.96
C LYS A 132 16.19 3.33 11.60
#